data_AF-A0A644XHU6-F1
#
_entry.id   AF-A0A644XHU6-F1
#
_cell.length_a   1.000
_cell.length_b   1.000
_cell.length_c   1.000
_cell.angle_alpha   90.00
_cell.angle_beta   90.00
_cell.angle_gamma   90.00
#
_symmetry.space_group_name_H-M   'P 1'
#
loop_
_entity.id
_entity.type
_entity.pdbx_description
1 polymer ?
#
loop_
_entity_poly.entity_id
_entity_poly.type
_entity_poly.pdbx_seq_one_letter_code
_entity_poly.pdbx_strand_id
1 'polypeptide(L)'
;MQSDVKEVYDDCFNNSCLLYVNKDQFLPNLVKDLSRFIDALNYSIIEGKYVIDLQFKAKCHEIQAEISNSFNYEDVLSNLPQGIDKDLLVPIVVLVKKNLKAIIENMIDFVELVTNDDLNDVNNLAFTNKEISLWMLHNESLDIRIKLLTINCELAFYDHNCIPSEHFWQGIISIKEQIQKIDAGSDEIYQIIENKCHFLIYKAILVSERKNKYINNNKILKYIPEDYNFKYFKKFLTLEIIYNGPTIKRSELIHTFLNNEKYTLFNYFVLIKHYKDDHKSTKLLNKLYSRFSKDYNLFVSDPVNSECDKYAWKIARHYFLNNLLSVHASNNDLTGAESLMTRIEISQAETGIKNYFSYLKYFQLLVREAEKLFHNYDKGQDIYLIIEKIRNCYSHLKENVSWSHFNFPLPFQLETKECVDDTDHQHVFLYSSYILPIHYVSVENEFQKAGNDLIFNERFESYFAALKKVYNDSEEIKKEVKRNDRKSMETLTIFTAVISFLIGNGYIFGNISNNAYFLPLSLTFNFGIGLFVLLMYLINNDFQIKKRKYYHIAVGILIALFISASTFFIIPKQTPANSGKNSIGQIEKIKRISSSVQK
;
A
#
# COMPACT_ATOMS: atom_id res chain seq x y z
N MET A 1 -16.91 -43.80 -6.75
CA MET A 1 -17.90 -42.95 -6.04
C MET A 1 -18.26 -41.76 -6.92
N GLN A 2 -18.87 -42.04 -8.07
CA GLN A 2 -19.26 -41.04 -9.09
C GLN A 2 -20.80 -40.86 -9.17
N SER A 3 -21.55 -41.42 -8.21
CA SER A 3 -22.93 -41.87 -8.43
C SER A 3 -23.89 -41.51 -7.28
N ASP A 4 -23.42 -41.25 -6.06
CA ASP A 4 -24.24 -41.40 -4.84
C ASP A 4 -25.50 -40.52 -4.75
N VAL A 5 -25.50 -39.23 -5.13
CA VAL A 5 -26.71 -38.38 -4.96
C VAL A 5 -27.79 -38.71 -5.99
N LYS A 6 -27.39 -38.94 -7.26
CA LYS A 6 -28.31 -39.31 -8.34
C LYS A 6 -28.75 -40.77 -8.21
N GLU A 7 -27.84 -41.67 -7.86
CA GLU A 7 -28.14 -43.08 -7.57
C GLU A 7 -29.07 -43.21 -6.38
N VAL A 8 -28.86 -42.45 -5.30
CA VAL A 8 -29.82 -42.41 -4.17
C VAL A 8 -31.16 -41.85 -4.64
N TYR A 9 -31.20 -40.81 -5.48
CA TYR A 9 -32.47 -40.32 -6.04
C TYR A 9 -33.17 -41.39 -6.90
N ASP A 10 -32.45 -42.04 -7.82
CA ASP A 10 -32.97 -43.09 -8.70
C ASP A 10 -33.46 -44.30 -7.90
N ASP A 11 -32.69 -44.77 -6.92
CA ASP A 11 -33.07 -45.86 -6.03
C ASP A 11 -34.28 -45.51 -5.15
N CYS A 12 -34.35 -44.27 -4.64
CA CYS A 12 -35.43 -43.81 -3.77
C CYS A 12 -36.75 -43.52 -4.50
N PHE A 13 -36.69 -43.00 -5.72
CA PHE A 13 -37.89 -42.47 -6.39
C PHE A 13 -38.34 -43.30 -7.59
N ASN A 14 -37.42 -43.86 -8.38
CA ASN A 14 -37.80 -44.69 -9.53
C ASN A 14 -38.18 -46.12 -9.10
N ASN A 15 -37.60 -46.64 -8.01
CA ASN A 15 -37.87 -47.99 -7.53
C ASN A 15 -38.84 -48.05 -6.33
N SER A 16 -38.75 -47.16 -5.33
CA SER A 16 -39.56 -47.27 -4.10
C SER A 16 -41.01 -46.79 -4.22
N CYS A 17 -41.28 -45.73 -5.00
CA CYS A 17 -42.60 -45.09 -5.01
C CYS A 17 -43.71 -45.93 -5.68
N LEU A 18 -43.36 -46.98 -6.43
CA LEU A 18 -44.31 -47.81 -7.19
C LEU A 18 -44.54 -49.22 -6.60
N LEU A 19 -43.81 -49.63 -5.56
CA LEU A 19 -43.83 -51.02 -5.07
C LEU A 19 -44.64 -51.28 -3.79
N TYR A 20 -45.15 -50.26 -3.11
CA TYR A 20 -45.79 -50.44 -1.80
C TYR A 20 -47.32 -50.49 -1.87
N VAL A 21 -47.85 -51.67 -1.54
CA VAL A 21 -49.28 -52.03 -1.58
C VAL A 21 -50.06 -51.59 -0.34
N ASN A 22 -49.39 -51.13 0.73
CA ASN A 22 -50.03 -50.79 2.01
C ASN A 22 -49.59 -49.42 2.56
N LYS A 23 -50.57 -48.61 3.01
CA LYS A 23 -50.41 -47.26 3.58
C LYS A 23 -49.47 -47.24 4.79
N ASP A 24 -49.49 -48.28 5.61
CA ASP A 24 -48.66 -48.42 6.82
C ASP A 24 -47.17 -48.63 6.49
N GLN A 25 -46.83 -49.02 5.26
CA GLN A 25 -45.45 -49.20 4.79
C GLN A 25 -44.98 -48.05 3.91
N PHE A 26 -45.90 -47.40 3.18
CA PHE A 26 -45.56 -46.32 2.25
C PHE A 26 -44.93 -45.10 2.97
N LEU A 27 -45.59 -44.56 4.00
CA LEU A 27 -45.13 -43.34 4.66
C LEU A 27 -43.77 -43.50 5.36
N PRO A 28 -43.51 -44.59 6.13
CA PRO A 28 -42.20 -44.81 6.74
C PRO A 28 -41.07 -44.99 5.70
N ASN A 29 -41.33 -45.66 4.58
CA ASN A 29 -40.33 -45.85 3.52
C ASN A 29 -40.04 -44.52 2.79
N LEU A 30 -41.08 -43.73 2.48
CA LEU A 30 -40.90 -42.40 1.89
C LEU A 30 -40.07 -41.48 2.80
N VAL A 31 -40.36 -41.46 4.10
CA VAL A 31 -39.58 -40.68 5.07
C VAL A 31 -38.12 -41.16 5.10
N LYS A 32 -37.90 -42.48 5.11
CA LYS A 32 -36.55 -43.07 5.12
C LYS A 32 -35.76 -42.68 3.86
N ASP A 33 -36.40 -42.72 2.70
CA ASP A 33 -35.78 -42.39 1.42
C ASP A 33 -35.49 -40.88 1.29
N LEU A 34 -36.42 -40.04 1.75
CA LEU A 34 -36.20 -38.59 1.86
C LEU A 34 -35.04 -38.26 2.82
N SER A 35 -34.98 -38.91 3.98
CA SER A 35 -33.87 -38.72 4.93
C SER A 35 -32.53 -39.11 4.31
N ARG A 36 -32.46 -40.24 3.58
CA ARG A 36 -31.24 -40.66 2.87
C ARG A 36 -30.82 -39.65 1.81
N PHE A 37 -31.76 -39.12 1.05
CA PHE A 37 -31.48 -38.08 0.06
C PHE A 37 -30.92 -36.81 0.70
N ILE A 38 -31.52 -36.33 1.80
CA ILE A 38 -31.06 -35.15 2.53
C ILE A 38 -29.70 -35.39 3.21
N ASP A 39 -29.45 -36.61 3.69
CA ASP A 39 -28.14 -37.00 4.22
C ASP A 39 -27.07 -36.99 3.12
N ALA A 40 -27.38 -37.50 1.92
CA ALA A 40 -26.46 -37.44 0.79
C ALA A 40 -26.10 -36.00 0.39
N LEU A 41 -27.06 -35.07 0.47
CA LEU A 41 -26.80 -33.64 0.28
C LEU A 41 -25.93 -33.06 1.40
N ASN A 42 -26.20 -33.40 2.66
CA ASN A 42 -25.37 -32.98 3.80
C ASN A 42 -23.92 -33.47 3.67
N TYR A 43 -23.72 -34.76 3.38
CA TYR A 43 -22.39 -35.32 3.15
C TYR A 43 -21.71 -34.67 1.95
N SER A 44 -22.45 -34.32 0.90
CA SER A 44 -21.88 -33.59 -0.24
C SER A 44 -21.32 -32.22 0.13
N ILE A 45 -21.92 -31.52 1.09
CA ILE A 45 -21.39 -30.26 1.63
C ILE A 45 -20.21 -30.53 2.57
N ILE A 46 -20.34 -31.51 3.48
CA ILE A 46 -19.29 -31.89 4.42
C ILE A 46 -18.01 -32.28 3.69
N GLU A 47 -18.13 -33.01 2.59
CA GLU A 47 -17.01 -33.53 1.79
C GLU A 47 -16.51 -32.52 0.73
N GLY A 48 -17.18 -31.39 0.55
CA GLY A 48 -16.78 -30.38 -0.44
C GLY A 48 -17.10 -30.74 -1.89
N LYS A 49 -17.91 -31.77 -2.14
CA LYS A 49 -18.28 -32.24 -3.49
C LYS A 49 -18.86 -31.12 -4.36
N TYR A 50 -19.56 -30.16 -3.75
CA TYR A 50 -20.14 -29.02 -4.43
C TYR A 50 -19.15 -28.06 -5.11
N VAL A 51 -17.86 -28.12 -4.73
CA VAL A 51 -16.75 -27.37 -5.36
C VAL A 51 -15.80 -28.32 -6.11
N ILE A 52 -15.58 -29.52 -5.57
CA ILE A 52 -14.62 -30.50 -6.12
C ILE A 52 -15.16 -31.19 -7.36
N ASP A 53 -16.45 -31.57 -7.39
CA ASP A 53 -17.08 -32.21 -8.54
C ASP A 53 -17.62 -31.16 -9.51
N LEU A 54 -16.92 -30.99 -10.64
CA LEU A 54 -17.31 -30.07 -11.72
C LEU A 54 -18.71 -30.33 -12.28
N GLN A 55 -19.24 -31.54 -12.11
CA GLN A 55 -20.58 -31.91 -12.57
C GLN A 55 -21.66 -31.74 -11.50
N PHE A 56 -21.31 -31.38 -10.25
CA PHE A 56 -22.27 -31.31 -9.15
C PHE A 56 -23.46 -30.40 -9.46
N LYS A 57 -23.20 -29.18 -9.92
CA LYS A 57 -24.25 -28.23 -10.31
C LYS A 57 -25.14 -28.77 -11.43
N ALA A 58 -24.53 -29.38 -12.45
CA ALA A 58 -25.26 -29.98 -13.57
C ALA A 58 -26.16 -31.14 -13.10
N LYS A 59 -25.67 -31.97 -12.18
CA LYS A 59 -26.45 -33.05 -11.55
C LYS A 59 -27.62 -32.50 -10.73
N CYS A 60 -27.43 -31.40 -9.99
CA CYS A 60 -28.55 -30.75 -9.29
C CYS A 60 -29.63 -30.25 -10.26
N HIS A 61 -29.25 -29.66 -11.39
CA HIS A 61 -30.21 -29.26 -12.43
C HIS A 61 -30.89 -30.46 -13.09
N GLU A 62 -30.18 -31.56 -13.30
CA GLU A 62 -30.75 -32.80 -13.82
C GLU A 62 -31.81 -33.36 -12.86
N ILE A 63 -31.50 -33.46 -11.57
CA ILE A 63 -32.45 -33.87 -10.53
C ILE A 63 -33.65 -32.91 -10.48
N GLN A 64 -33.43 -31.59 -10.60
CA GLN A 64 -34.52 -30.61 -10.64
C GLN A 64 -35.46 -30.82 -11.83
N ALA A 65 -34.90 -31.12 -13.00
CA ALA A 65 -35.64 -31.40 -14.22
C ALA A 65 -36.40 -32.73 -14.10
N GLU A 66 -35.75 -33.77 -13.56
CA GLU A 66 -36.37 -35.06 -13.27
C GLU A 66 -37.53 -34.89 -12.29
N ILE A 67 -37.35 -34.21 -11.14
CA ILE A 67 -38.44 -33.91 -10.20
C ILE A 67 -39.58 -33.17 -10.91
N SER A 68 -39.29 -32.25 -11.82
CA SER A 68 -40.32 -31.52 -12.55
C SER A 68 -41.11 -32.44 -13.49
N ASN A 69 -40.43 -33.39 -14.14
CA ASN A 69 -40.95 -34.31 -15.16
C ASN A 69 -41.52 -35.63 -14.60
N SER A 70 -41.08 -36.09 -13.42
CA SER A 70 -41.24 -37.48 -12.93
C SER A 70 -42.61 -37.84 -12.37
N PHE A 71 -43.59 -36.94 -12.45
CA PHE A 71 -44.93 -37.21 -11.93
C PHE A 71 -45.99 -36.53 -12.79
N ASN A 72 -46.49 -37.26 -13.78
CA ASN A 72 -47.78 -36.93 -14.38
C ASN A 72 -48.88 -37.42 -13.43
N TYR A 73 -49.78 -36.52 -13.05
CA TYR A 73 -50.85 -36.77 -12.08
C TYR A 73 -51.68 -38.02 -12.43
N GLU A 74 -51.88 -38.27 -13.72
CA GLU A 74 -52.63 -39.41 -14.26
C GLU A 74 -51.89 -40.75 -14.11
N ASP A 75 -50.55 -40.76 -14.14
CA ASP A 75 -49.74 -41.98 -14.03
C ASP A 75 -49.66 -42.50 -12.58
N VAL A 76 -49.70 -41.59 -11.59
CA VAL A 76 -49.76 -41.99 -10.17
C VAL A 76 -51.14 -42.57 -9.84
N LEU A 77 -52.20 -41.96 -10.36
CA LEU A 77 -53.57 -42.39 -10.12
C LEU A 77 -53.92 -43.75 -10.75
N SER A 78 -53.25 -44.10 -11.84
CA SER A 78 -53.44 -45.34 -12.59
C SER A 78 -52.63 -46.51 -12.03
N ASN A 79 -51.48 -46.25 -11.39
CA ASN A 79 -50.62 -47.29 -10.79
C ASN A 79 -50.86 -47.52 -9.28
N LEU A 80 -51.77 -46.78 -8.65
CA LEU A 80 -52.10 -46.96 -7.23
C LEU A 80 -52.79 -48.32 -6.98
N PRO A 81 -52.27 -49.15 -6.06
CA PRO A 81 -52.91 -50.39 -5.62
C PRO A 81 -54.38 -50.19 -5.20
N GLN A 82 -55.24 -51.16 -5.53
CA GLN A 82 -56.64 -51.14 -5.09
C GLN A 82 -56.72 -51.17 -3.56
N GLY A 83 -57.46 -50.22 -2.97
CA GLY A 83 -57.67 -50.10 -1.52
C GLY A 83 -56.95 -48.92 -0.84
N ILE A 84 -56.18 -48.14 -1.59
CA ILE A 84 -55.49 -46.96 -1.10
C ILE A 84 -56.34 -45.69 -1.31
N ASP A 85 -56.46 -44.88 -0.27
CA ASP A 85 -57.20 -43.60 -0.29
C ASP A 85 -56.47 -42.55 -1.14
N LYS A 86 -56.99 -42.34 -2.35
CA LYS A 86 -56.45 -41.40 -3.33
C LYS A 86 -56.49 -39.95 -2.84
N ASP A 87 -57.47 -39.60 -2.02
CA ASP A 87 -57.68 -38.23 -1.53
C ASP A 87 -56.63 -37.81 -0.50
N LEU A 88 -55.99 -38.79 0.17
CA LEU A 88 -54.93 -38.55 1.14
C LEU A 88 -53.52 -38.56 0.52
N LEU A 89 -53.28 -39.46 -0.44
CA LEU A 89 -51.93 -39.69 -0.99
C LEU A 89 -51.50 -38.63 -1.99
N VAL A 90 -52.43 -38.15 -2.81
CA VAL A 90 -52.17 -37.12 -3.81
C VAL A 90 -51.62 -35.83 -3.18
N PRO A 91 -52.23 -35.26 -2.12
CA PRO A 91 -51.66 -34.10 -1.43
C PRO A 91 -50.25 -34.33 -0.87
N ILE A 92 -49.97 -35.52 -0.33
CA ILE A 92 -48.65 -35.88 0.23
C ILE A 92 -47.60 -35.90 -0.87
N VAL A 93 -47.87 -36.54 -2.01
CA VAL A 93 -46.94 -36.61 -3.15
C VAL A 93 -46.68 -35.22 -3.73
N VAL A 94 -47.73 -34.40 -3.91
CA VAL A 94 -47.59 -33.02 -4.39
C VAL A 94 -46.74 -32.17 -3.42
N LEU A 95 -46.97 -32.32 -2.11
CA LEU A 95 -46.20 -31.62 -1.09
C LEU A 95 -44.73 -32.05 -1.11
N VAL A 96 -44.44 -33.35 -1.18
CA VAL A 96 -43.08 -33.88 -1.24
C VAL A 96 -42.36 -33.38 -2.49
N LYS A 97 -43.02 -33.42 -3.66
CA LYS A 97 -42.48 -32.89 -4.92
C LYS A 97 -42.12 -31.41 -4.80
N LYS A 98 -43.02 -30.59 -4.23
CA LYS A 98 -42.78 -29.16 -4.02
C LYS A 98 -41.57 -28.92 -3.12
N ASN A 99 -41.46 -29.66 -2.02
CA ASN A 99 -40.37 -29.49 -1.06
C ASN A 99 -39.02 -30.00 -1.59
N LEU A 100 -38.99 -31.14 -2.31
CA LEU A 100 -37.77 -31.62 -2.97
C LEU A 100 -37.25 -30.63 -4.01
N LYS A 101 -38.16 -30.06 -4.80
CA LYS A 101 -37.83 -28.99 -5.73
C LYS A 101 -37.22 -27.79 -5.00
N ALA A 102 -37.83 -27.36 -3.89
CA ALA A 102 -37.30 -26.27 -3.07
C ALA A 102 -35.91 -26.60 -2.48
N ILE A 103 -35.69 -27.82 -1.98
CA ILE A 103 -34.39 -28.27 -1.45
C ILE A 103 -33.31 -28.22 -2.53
N ILE A 104 -33.59 -28.75 -3.72
CA ILE A 104 -32.62 -28.75 -4.82
C ILE A 104 -32.37 -27.35 -5.36
N GLU A 105 -33.40 -26.52 -5.47
CA GLU A 105 -33.22 -25.11 -5.84
C GLU A 105 -32.34 -24.37 -4.84
N ASN A 106 -32.60 -24.53 -3.54
CA ASN A 106 -31.76 -23.96 -2.49
C ASN A 106 -30.31 -24.46 -2.58
N MET A 107 -30.07 -25.73 -2.96
CA MET A 107 -28.73 -26.25 -3.21
C MET A 107 -28.07 -25.65 -4.45
N ILE A 108 -28.81 -25.44 -5.54
CA ILE A 108 -28.30 -24.77 -6.74
C ILE A 108 -27.93 -23.32 -6.41
N ASP A 109 -28.82 -22.59 -5.74
CA ASP A 109 -28.62 -21.21 -5.31
C ASP A 109 -27.39 -21.12 -4.38
N PHE A 110 -27.23 -22.07 -3.45
CA PHE A 110 -26.03 -22.19 -2.61
C PHE A 110 -24.75 -22.36 -3.44
N VAL A 111 -24.74 -23.32 -4.38
CA VAL A 111 -23.58 -23.59 -5.22
C VAL A 111 -23.23 -22.35 -6.04
N GLU A 112 -24.21 -21.70 -6.64
CA GLU A 112 -24.00 -20.45 -7.38
C GLU A 112 -23.41 -19.36 -6.49
N LEU A 113 -23.92 -19.20 -5.28
CA LEU A 113 -23.44 -18.20 -4.33
C LEU A 113 -21.98 -18.41 -3.92
N VAL A 114 -21.52 -19.66 -3.76
CA VAL A 114 -20.15 -19.97 -3.31
C VAL A 114 -19.16 -20.20 -4.47
N THR A 115 -19.64 -20.35 -5.71
CA THR A 115 -18.80 -20.59 -6.89
C THR A 115 -18.76 -19.43 -7.89
N ASN A 116 -19.72 -18.50 -7.85
CA ASN A 116 -19.65 -17.30 -8.68
C ASN A 116 -18.70 -16.27 -8.04
N ASP A 117 -17.76 -15.77 -8.86
CA ASP A 117 -16.80 -14.72 -8.48
C ASP A 117 -17.46 -13.34 -8.27
N ASP A 118 -18.76 -13.18 -8.61
CA ASP A 118 -19.51 -11.94 -8.46
C ASP A 118 -20.05 -11.79 -7.02
N LEU A 119 -19.13 -11.51 -6.10
CA LEU A 119 -19.38 -11.24 -4.66
C LEU A 119 -20.19 -9.96 -4.39
N ASN A 120 -20.76 -9.33 -5.41
CA ASN A 120 -21.49 -8.07 -5.30
C ASN A 120 -22.78 -8.17 -4.48
N ASP A 121 -23.23 -9.39 -4.14
CA ASP A 121 -24.52 -9.63 -3.50
C ASP A 121 -24.42 -10.31 -2.12
N VAL A 122 -23.32 -10.11 -1.40
CA VAL A 122 -23.20 -10.52 0.02
C VAL A 122 -24.32 -9.91 0.88
N ASN A 123 -24.92 -8.78 0.48
CA ASN A 123 -26.06 -8.19 1.20
C ASN A 123 -27.40 -8.88 0.95
N ASN A 124 -27.52 -9.75 -0.08
CA ASN A 124 -28.66 -10.63 -0.30
C ASN A 124 -28.49 -11.98 0.43
N LEU A 125 -27.68 -11.99 1.50
CA LEU A 125 -27.36 -13.07 2.45
C LEU A 125 -28.55 -13.80 3.09
N ALA A 126 -29.78 -13.39 2.82
CA ALA A 126 -30.90 -14.27 3.02
C ALA A 126 -30.79 -15.35 1.96
N PHE A 127 -30.12 -16.46 2.29
CA PHE A 127 -30.45 -17.75 1.73
C PHE A 127 -31.98 -17.78 1.71
N THR A 128 -32.59 -17.59 0.54
CA THR A 128 -34.03 -17.56 0.42
C THR A 128 -34.44 -19.00 0.69
N ASN A 129 -34.60 -19.33 1.97
CA ASN A 129 -35.21 -20.54 2.42
C ASN A 129 -36.64 -20.45 1.91
N LYS A 130 -36.82 -20.83 0.64
CA LYS A 130 -38.12 -21.24 0.12
C LYS A 130 -38.68 -22.15 1.19
N GLU A 131 -39.84 -21.80 1.74
CA GLU A 131 -40.38 -22.50 2.91
C GLU A 131 -40.46 -23.99 2.60
N ILE A 132 -39.56 -24.76 3.23
CA ILE A 132 -39.62 -26.22 3.22
C ILE A 132 -40.48 -26.60 4.40
N SER A 133 -41.67 -27.15 4.12
CA SER A 133 -42.58 -27.61 5.17
C SER A 133 -43.16 -28.95 4.78
N LEU A 134 -42.71 -29.98 5.48
CA LEU A 134 -43.20 -31.36 5.37
C LEU A 134 -44.16 -31.70 6.52
N TRP A 135 -44.87 -30.70 7.04
CA TRP A 135 -45.75 -30.83 8.21
C TRP A 135 -46.76 -31.98 8.11
N MET A 136 -47.24 -32.31 6.90
CA MET A 136 -48.15 -33.44 6.67
C MET A 136 -47.51 -34.82 6.93
N LEU A 137 -46.18 -34.92 6.94
CA LEU A 137 -45.45 -36.16 7.25
C LEU A 137 -45.24 -36.36 8.77
N HIS A 138 -45.43 -35.31 9.59
CA HIS A 138 -45.26 -35.32 11.06
C HIS A 138 -44.02 -36.09 11.54
N ASN A 139 -42.86 -35.89 10.90
CA ASN A 139 -41.65 -36.62 11.21
C ASN A 139 -40.53 -35.69 11.73
N GLU A 140 -40.29 -35.74 13.03
CA GLU A 140 -39.27 -34.92 13.71
C GLU A 140 -37.85 -35.18 13.19
N SER A 141 -37.52 -36.42 12.84
CA SER A 141 -36.20 -36.77 12.29
C SER A 141 -35.93 -36.09 10.94
N LEU A 142 -36.94 -36.02 10.07
CA LEU A 142 -36.82 -35.37 8.78
C LEU A 142 -36.67 -33.84 8.91
N ASP A 143 -37.42 -33.24 9.84
CA ASP A 143 -37.29 -31.81 10.15
C ASP A 143 -35.89 -31.48 10.69
N ILE A 144 -35.30 -32.34 11.53
CA ILE A 144 -33.92 -32.21 12.00
C ILE A 144 -32.95 -32.25 10.81
N ARG A 145 -33.09 -33.22 9.89
CA ARG A 145 -32.22 -33.38 8.71
C ARG A 145 -32.23 -32.15 7.80
N ILE A 146 -33.39 -31.54 7.58
CA ILE A 146 -33.55 -30.31 6.77
C ILE A 146 -32.91 -29.11 7.46
N LYS A 147 -33.10 -28.97 8.79
CA LYS A 147 -32.45 -27.91 9.58
C LYS A 147 -30.93 -28.04 9.53
N LEU A 148 -30.40 -29.26 9.65
CA LEU A 148 -28.97 -29.53 9.53
C LEU A 148 -28.45 -29.16 8.14
N LEU A 149 -29.15 -29.54 7.06
CA LEU A 149 -28.76 -29.16 5.70
C LEU A 149 -28.64 -27.64 5.53
N THR A 150 -29.65 -26.91 6.02
CA THR A 150 -29.70 -25.44 5.96
C THR A 150 -28.51 -24.83 6.69
N ILE A 151 -28.28 -25.26 7.95
CA ILE A 151 -27.14 -24.81 8.76
C ILE A 151 -25.81 -25.15 8.10
N ASN A 152 -25.69 -26.32 7.48
CA ASN A 152 -24.47 -26.77 6.82
C ASN A 152 -24.13 -25.89 5.60
N CYS A 153 -25.13 -25.53 4.77
CA CYS A 153 -24.98 -24.55 3.70
C CYS A 153 -24.53 -23.18 4.24
N GLU A 154 -25.17 -22.67 5.29
CA GLU A 154 -24.81 -21.39 5.89
C GLU A 154 -23.37 -21.39 6.44
N LEU A 155 -22.98 -22.45 7.16
CA LEU A 155 -21.60 -22.60 7.66
C LEU A 155 -20.57 -22.70 6.54
N ALA A 156 -20.89 -23.43 5.46
CA ALA A 156 -20.03 -23.49 4.29
C ALA A 156 -19.86 -22.11 3.65
N PHE A 157 -20.94 -21.33 3.53
CA PHE A 157 -20.86 -19.95 3.05
C PHE A 157 -19.93 -19.08 3.92
N TYR A 158 -20.02 -19.17 5.25
CA TYR A 158 -19.12 -18.46 6.16
C TYR A 158 -17.67 -18.95 6.10
N ASP A 159 -17.43 -20.22 5.80
CA ASP A 159 -16.10 -20.78 5.57
C ASP A 159 -15.47 -20.22 4.28
N HIS A 160 -16.25 -20.11 3.20
CA HIS A 160 -15.85 -19.46 1.95
C HIS A 160 -15.56 -17.96 2.13
N ASN A 161 -16.42 -17.28 2.89
CA ASN A 161 -16.36 -15.83 3.15
C ASN A 161 -15.89 -15.53 4.57
N CYS A 162 -14.82 -16.19 5.01
CA CYS A 162 -14.31 -16.06 6.37
C CYS A 162 -13.75 -14.64 6.59
N ILE A 163 -14.57 -13.73 7.12
CA ILE A 163 -14.20 -12.34 7.39
C ILE A 163 -14.59 -12.05 8.82
N PRO A 164 -13.66 -11.84 9.76
CA PRO A 164 -13.98 -11.54 11.16
C PRO A 164 -14.51 -10.09 11.30
N SER A 165 -15.69 -9.83 10.73
CA SER A 165 -16.49 -8.62 10.92
C SER A 165 -17.52 -8.83 12.02
N GLU A 166 -18.11 -7.75 12.51
CA GLU A 166 -19.20 -7.87 13.49
C GLU A 166 -20.39 -8.65 12.94
N HIS A 167 -20.70 -8.50 11.65
CA HIS A 167 -21.74 -9.26 10.97
C HIS A 167 -21.43 -10.76 10.96
N PHE A 168 -20.20 -11.14 10.62
CA PHE A 168 -19.76 -12.55 10.65
C PHE A 168 -19.88 -13.15 12.05
N TRP A 169 -19.46 -12.39 13.07
CA TRP A 169 -19.60 -12.81 14.46
C TRP A 169 -21.05 -13.07 14.82
N GLN A 170 -21.95 -12.14 14.53
CA GLN A 170 -23.38 -12.29 14.80
C GLN A 170 -23.96 -13.50 14.05
N GLY A 171 -23.58 -13.68 12.79
CA GLY A 171 -23.99 -14.81 11.96
C GLY A 171 -23.58 -16.17 12.52
N ILE A 172 -22.28 -16.37 12.76
CA ILE A 172 -21.77 -17.65 13.29
C ILE A 172 -22.29 -17.94 14.71
N ILE A 173 -22.45 -16.92 15.56
CA ILE A 173 -23.03 -17.12 16.90
C ILE A 173 -24.51 -17.52 16.78
N SER A 174 -25.27 -16.87 15.90
CA SER A 174 -26.65 -17.25 15.62
C SER A 174 -26.75 -18.71 15.18
N ILE A 175 -25.89 -19.15 14.26
CA ILE A 175 -25.83 -20.56 13.83
C ILE A 175 -25.53 -21.47 15.01
N LYS A 176 -24.55 -21.13 15.84
CA LYS A 176 -24.23 -21.92 17.04
C LYS A 176 -25.44 -22.07 17.96
N GLU A 177 -26.20 -21.00 18.20
CA GLU A 177 -27.43 -21.07 19.00
C GLU A 177 -28.52 -21.92 18.34
N GLN A 178 -28.60 -21.92 17.01
CA GLN A 178 -29.51 -22.78 16.27
C GLN A 178 -29.13 -24.25 16.42
N ILE A 179 -27.84 -24.59 16.28
CA ILE A 179 -27.31 -25.95 16.48
C ILE A 179 -27.64 -26.44 17.90
N GLN A 180 -27.41 -25.61 18.93
CA GLN A 180 -27.68 -25.97 20.33
C GLN A 180 -29.15 -26.25 20.65
N LYS A 181 -30.08 -25.76 19.82
CA LYS A 181 -31.53 -26.01 19.97
C LYS A 181 -31.97 -27.31 19.30
N ILE A 182 -31.12 -27.95 18.50
CA ILE A 182 -31.42 -29.20 17.81
C ILE A 182 -31.10 -30.36 18.76
N ASP A 183 -32.11 -31.14 19.11
CA ASP A 183 -31.90 -32.40 19.86
C ASP A 183 -31.58 -33.54 18.89
N ALA A 184 -30.32 -33.64 18.47
CA ALA A 184 -29.84 -34.66 17.53
C ALA A 184 -29.04 -35.79 18.19
N GLY A 185 -28.90 -35.80 19.51
CA GLY A 185 -28.19 -36.85 20.26
C GLY A 185 -26.78 -37.15 19.71
N SER A 186 -26.57 -38.39 19.27
CA SER A 186 -25.29 -38.87 18.74
C SER A 186 -25.22 -38.89 17.20
N ASP A 187 -26.06 -38.13 16.50
CA ASP A 187 -26.03 -38.05 15.03
C ASP A 187 -24.68 -37.50 14.54
N GLU A 188 -24.08 -38.19 13.56
CA GLU A 188 -22.74 -37.87 13.08
C GLU A 188 -22.71 -36.56 12.27
N ILE A 189 -23.73 -36.29 11.44
CA ILE A 189 -23.84 -35.05 10.66
C ILE A 189 -23.93 -33.86 11.61
N TYR A 190 -24.76 -33.97 12.64
CA TYR A 190 -24.83 -32.96 13.70
C TYR A 190 -23.46 -32.70 14.34
N GLN A 191 -22.73 -33.75 14.74
CA GLN A 191 -21.43 -33.60 15.38
C GLN A 191 -20.39 -32.94 14.46
N ILE A 192 -20.38 -33.28 13.17
CA ILE A 192 -19.47 -32.67 12.19
C ILE A 192 -19.77 -31.18 12.01
N ILE A 193 -21.06 -30.84 11.84
CA ILE A 193 -21.54 -29.46 11.69
C ILE A 193 -21.20 -28.62 12.93
N GLU A 194 -21.46 -29.16 14.12
CA GLU A 194 -21.09 -28.53 15.39
C GLU A 194 -19.58 -28.31 15.46
N ASN A 195 -18.77 -29.32 15.14
CA ASN A 195 -17.31 -29.23 15.15
C ASN A 195 -16.79 -28.15 14.19
N LYS A 196 -17.38 -28.07 12.98
CA LYS A 196 -17.05 -27.05 11.97
C LYS A 196 -17.39 -25.66 12.47
N CYS A 197 -18.58 -25.46 13.03
CA CYS A 197 -19.00 -24.18 13.60
C CYS A 197 -18.02 -23.71 14.68
N HIS A 198 -17.66 -24.59 15.61
CA HIS A 198 -16.70 -24.29 16.66
C HIS A 198 -15.30 -23.99 16.12
N PHE A 199 -14.87 -24.66 15.05
CA PHE A 199 -13.58 -24.43 14.42
C PHE A 199 -13.52 -23.06 13.72
N LEU A 200 -14.58 -22.66 13.02
CA LEU A 200 -14.67 -21.32 12.42
C LEU A 200 -14.67 -20.21 13.47
N ILE A 201 -15.37 -20.40 14.60
CA ILE A 201 -15.30 -19.50 15.76
C ILE A 201 -13.86 -19.38 16.26
N TYR A 202 -13.16 -20.50 16.42
CA TYR A 202 -11.77 -20.53 16.86
C TYR A 202 -10.86 -19.72 15.93
N LYS A 203 -10.96 -19.93 14.61
CA LYS A 203 -10.17 -19.17 13.63
C LYS A 203 -10.44 -17.67 13.69
N ALA A 204 -11.71 -17.29 13.80
CA ALA A 204 -12.08 -15.88 13.89
C ALA A 204 -11.56 -15.22 15.17
N ILE A 205 -11.49 -15.96 16.28
CA ILE A 205 -10.90 -15.48 17.54
C ILE A 205 -9.41 -15.18 17.38
N LEU A 206 -8.66 -16.05 16.69
CA LEU A 206 -7.21 -15.90 16.54
C LEU A 206 -6.80 -14.62 15.82
N VAL A 207 -7.68 -14.12 14.94
CA VAL A 207 -7.47 -12.87 14.19
C VAL A 207 -8.02 -11.65 14.95
N SER A 208 -8.93 -11.86 15.89
CA SER A 208 -9.60 -10.78 16.63
C SER A 208 -8.72 -10.22 17.75
N GLU A 209 -8.66 -8.89 17.82
CA GLU A 209 -8.04 -8.18 18.96
C GLU A 209 -8.75 -8.46 20.29
N ARG A 210 -9.98 -8.98 20.27
CA ARG A 210 -10.84 -9.15 21.45
C ARG A 210 -10.41 -10.26 22.42
N LYS A 211 -9.27 -10.96 22.21
CA LYS A 211 -8.72 -11.98 23.11
C LYS A 211 -9.79 -12.98 23.61
N ASN A 212 -10.44 -13.64 22.65
CA ASN A 212 -11.48 -14.65 22.85
C ASN A 212 -12.81 -14.15 23.44
N LYS A 213 -13.05 -12.84 23.45
CA LYS A 213 -14.33 -12.27 23.91
C LYS A 213 -15.23 -11.93 22.73
N TYR A 214 -16.50 -12.34 22.81
CA TYR A 214 -17.53 -11.99 21.83
C TYR A 214 -18.79 -11.48 22.54
N ILE A 215 -19.59 -10.67 21.84
CA ILE A 215 -20.86 -10.16 22.36
C ILE A 215 -21.97 -11.07 21.85
N ASN A 216 -22.79 -11.57 22.75
CA ASN A 216 -24.03 -12.27 22.45
C ASN A 216 -25.14 -11.71 23.34
N ASN A 217 -26.25 -11.24 22.75
CA ASN A 217 -27.39 -10.68 23.48
C ASN A 217 -26.96 -9.63 24.53
N ASN A 218 -26.08 -8.69 24.13
CA ASN A 218 -25.48 -7.65 24.98
C ASN A 218 -24.62 -8.16 26.16
N LYS A 219 -24.27 -9.44 26.20
CA LYS A 219 -23.32 -10.02 27.17
C LYS A 219 -21.99 -10.33 26.51
N ILE A 220 -20.90 -9.97 27.19
CA ILE A 220 -19.55 -10.35 26.77
C ILE A 220 -19.29 -11.77 27.25
N LEU A 221 -19.25 -12.72 26.32
CA LEU A 221 -18.88 -14.12 26.57
C LEU A 221 -17.41 -14.34 26.22
N LYS A 222 -16.78 -15.31 26.88
CA LYS A 222 -15.41 -15.75 26.59
C LYS A 222 -15.48 -17.16 26.00
N TYR A 223 -14.83 -17.36 24.86
CA TYR A 223 -14.62 -18.69 24.30
C TYR A 223 -13.24 -19.20 24.72
N ILE A 224 -13.13 -20.46 25.12
CA ILE A 224 -11.86 -21.07 25.52
C ILE A 224 -11.62 -22.24 24.56
N PRO A 225 -10.68 -22.10 23.61
CA PRO A 225 -10.43 -23.14 22.60
C PRO A 225 -9.96 -24.48 23.18
N GLU A 226 -9.26 -24.44 24.31
CA GLU A 226 -8.64 -25.60 24.97
C GLU A 226 -9.67 -26.61 25.49
N ASP A 227 -10.94 -26.20 25.65
CA ASP A 227 -12.00 -27.06 26.16
C ASP A 227 -12.72 -27.85 25.07
N TYR A 228 -12.52 -27.52 23.78
CA TYR A 228 -13.30 -28.10 22.69
C TYR A 228 -12.52 -29.16 21.91
N ASN A 229 -13.12 -30.36 21.77
CA ASN A 229 -12.52 -31.46 21.03
C ASN A 229 -12.79 -31.31 19.52
N PHE A 230 -11.82 -30.80 18.77
CA PHE A 230 -11.87 -30.70 17.30
C PHE A 230 -11.61 -32.04 16.61
N LYS A 231 -12.39 -33.08 16.97
CA LYS A 231 -12.23 -34.46 16.49
C LYS A 231 -12.11 -34.52 14.96
N TYR A 232 -13.05 -33.89 14.25
CA TYR A 232 -13.16 -33.96 12.78
C TYR A 232 -12.19 -33.01 12.06
N PHE A 233 -11.76 -31.93 12.72
CA PHE A 233 -10.91 -30.90 12.11
C PHE A 233 -9.48 -30.89 12.69
N LYS A 234 -9.04 -32.02 13.25
CA LYS A 234 -7.75 -32.13 13.98
C LYS A 234 -6.54 -31.89 13.09
N LYS A 235 -6.55 -32.34 11.83
CA LYS A 235 -5.48 -32.05 10.86
C LYS A 235 -5.34 -30.55 10.65
N PHE A 236 -6.44 -29.85 10.39
CA PHE A 236 -6.43 -28.40 10.17
C PHE A 236 -5.93 -27.65 11.40
N LEU A 237 -6.38 -28.04 12.60
CA LEU A 237 -5.88 -27.48 13.86
C LEU A 237 -4.37 -27.71 14.02
N THR A 238 -3.89 -28.91 13.71
CA THR A 238 -2.46 -29.25 13.83
C THR A 238 -1.62 -28.40 12.87
N LEU A 239 -2.07 -28.27 11.63
CA LEU A 239 -1.43 -27.40 10.63
C LEU A 239 -1.42 -25.95 11.11
N GLU A 240 -2.55 -25.45 11.61
CA GLU A 240 -2.65 -24.10 12.16
C GLU A 240 -1.67 -23.86 13.32
N ILE A 241 -1.54 -24.81 14.25
CA ILE A 241 -0.57 -24.76 15.37
C ILE A 241 0.87 -24.77 14.84
N ILE A 242 1.18 -25.60 13.83
CA ILE A 242 2.52 -25.65 13.25
C ILE A 242 2.85 -24.32 12.55
N TYR A 243 1.88 -23.70 11.89
CA TYR A 243 2.10 -22.51 11.06
C TYR A 243 2.06 -21.19 11.80
N ASN A 244 1.22 -21.08 12.81
CA ASN A 244 1.13 -19.91 13.67
C ASN A 244 1.94 -20.07 14.96
N GLY A 245 2.49 -21.26 15.21
CA GLY A 245 3.34 -21.57 16.35
C GLY A 245 4.85 -21.44 16.09
N PRO A 246 5.69 -22.04 16.96
CA PRO A 246 7.14 -21.84 16.96
C PRO A 246 7.85 -22.35 15.70
N THR A 247 8.93 -21.66 15.29
CA THR A 247 9.72 -21.95 14.07
C THR A 247 10.24 -23.39 13.96
N ILE A 248 10.56 -24.05 15.07
CA ILE A 248 11.15 -25.41 15.10
C ILE A 248 10.26 -26.44 14.40
N LYS A 249 8.93 -26.37 14.59
CA LYS A 249 7.98 -27.31 13.96
C LYS A 249 7.89 -27.12 12.44
N ARG A 250 8.13 -25.89 11.94
CA ARG A 250 8.14 -25.60 10.49
C ARG A 250 9.40 -26.17 9.82
N SER A 251 10.56 -26.10 10.47
CA SER A 251 11.82 -26.62 9.91
C SER A 251 11.80 -28.13 9.62
N GLU A 252 11.11 -28.92 10.44
CA GLU A 252 11.01 -30.37 10.26
C GLU A 252 10.26 -30.74 8.97
N LEU A 253 9.17 -30.02 8.65
CA LEU A 253 8.41 -30.21 7.40
C LEU A 253 9.23 -29.84 6.16
N ILE A 254 10.07 -28.82 6.24
CA ILE A 254 10.78 -28.27 5.08
C ILE A 254 11.78 -29.27 4.51
N HIS A 255 12.46 -30.03 5.35
CA HIS A 255 13.38 -31.07 4.89
C HIS A 255 12.68 -32.11 4.01
N THR A 256 11.40 -32.39 4.26
CA THR A 256 10.61 -33.29 3.41
C THR A 256 10.24 -32.65 2.06
N PHE A 257 9.97 -31.35 2.02
CA PHE A 257 9.54 -30.65 0.80
C PHE A 257 10.67 -30.32 -0.15
N LEU A 258 11.88 -30.03 0.35
CA LEU A 258 13.00 -29.65 -0.51
C LEU A 258 13.40 -30.74 -1.51
N ASN A 259 13.08 -32.00 -1.22
CA ASN A 259 13.36 -33.14 -2.07
C ASN A 259 12.22 -33.52 -3.03
N ASN A 260 11.06 -32.84 -2.97
CA ASN A 260 9.90 -33.18 -3.80
C ASN A 260 10.07 -32.71 -5.26
N GLU A 261 9.77 -33.61 -6.21
CA GLU A 261 9.78 -33.31 -7.64
C GLU A 261 8.66 -32.36 -8.06
N LYS A 262 7.49 -32.44 -7.40
CA LYS A 262 6.33 -31.54 -7.63
C LYS A 262 5.92 -30.90 -6.32
N TYR A 263 5.63 -29.59 -6.37
CA TYR A 263 5.16 -28.83 -5.22
C TYR A 263 3.68 -28.56 -5.35
N THR A 264 2.95 -28.81 -4.27
CA THR A 264 1.56 -28.36 -4.13
C THR A 264 1.51 -26.90 -3.64
N LEU A 265 0.34 -26.26 -3.66
CA LEU A 265 0.20 -24.91 -3.12
C LEU A 265 0.53 -24.85 -1.62
N PHE A 266 0.24 -25.92 -0.88
CA PHE A 266 0.69 -26.08 0.50
C PHE A 266 2.22 -26.01 0.61
N ASN A 267 2.97 -26.75 -0.21
CA ASN A 267 4.43 -26.71 -0.17
C ASN A 267 4.96 -25.30 -0.44
N TYR A 268 4.38 -24.61 -1.44
CA TYR A 268 4.74 -23.23 -1.73
C TYR A 268 4.46 -22.29 -0.56
N PHE A 269 3.28 -22.39 0.05
CA PHE A 269 2.91 -21.59 1.21
C PHE A 269 3.94 -21.70 2.34
N VAL A 270 4.32 -22.93 2.71
CA VAL A 270 5.29 -23.18 3.79
C VAL A 270 6.67 -22.63 3.46
N LEU A 271 7.16 -22.89 2.24
CA LEU A 271 8.49 -22.45 1.81
C LEU A 271 8.59 -20.93 1.69
N ILE A 272 7.53 -20.25 1.20
CA ILE A 272 7.47 -18.79 1.18
C ILE A 272 7.61 -18.23 2.60
N LYS A 273 6.82 -18.77 3.54
CA LYS A 273 6.83 -18.30 4.93
C LYS A 273 8.18 -18.51 5.58
N HIS A 274 8.81 -19.67 5.38
CA HIS A 274 10.15 -19.95 5.88
C HIS A 274 11.22 -19.02 5.32
N TYR A 275 11.27 -18.84 4.00
CA TYR A 275 12.30 -17.99 3.39
C TYR A 275 12.10 -16.50 3.67
N LYS A 276 10.86 -16.07 3.90
CA LYS A 276 10.55 -14.71 4.34
C LYS A 276 10.85 -14.50 5.82
N ASP A 277 10.27 -15.31 6.71
CA ASP A 277 10.27 -15.02 8.14
C ASP A 277 11.58 -15.47 8.81
N ASP A 278 12.11 -16.63 8.43
CA ASP A 278 13.25 -17.25 9.13
C ASP A 278 14.60 -16.85 8.49
N HIS A 279 14.66 -16.77 7.15
CA HIS A 279 15.91 -16.43 6.43
C HIS A 279 15.97 -15.01 5.86
N LYS A 280 14.82 -14.37 5.63
CA LYS A 280 14.71 -13.05 4.96
C LYS A 280 15.50 -12.95 3.64
N SER A 281 15.53 -14.04 2.87
CA SER A 281 16.41 -14.16 1.69
C SER A 281 15.66 -13.93 0.38
N THR A 282 15.87 -12.77 -0.24
CA THR A 282 15.34 -12.46 -1.58
C THR A 282 15.83 -13.46 -2.64
N LYS A 283 17.08 -13.95 -2.52
CA LYS A 283 17.65 -14.91 -3.48
C LYS A 283 16.91 -16.25 -3.46
N LEU A 284 16.62 -16.79 -2.27
CA LEU A 284 15.90 -18.05 -2.13
C LEU A 284 14.45 -17.92 -2.61
N LEU A 285 13.78 -16.82 -2.22
CA LEU A 285 12.42 -16.53 -2.69
C LEU A 285 12.34 -16.35 -4.21
N ASN A 286 13.30 -15.66 -4.82
CA ASN A 286 13.33 -15.52 -6.29
C ASN A 286 13.54 -16.86 -7.00
N LYS A 287 14.41 -17.74 -6.46
CA LYS A 287 14.57 -19.11 -7.00
C LYS A 287 13.26 -19.90 -6.90
N LEU A 288 12.58 -19.80 -5.76
CA LEU A 288 11.28 -20.45 -5.54
C LEU A 288 10.20 -19.87 -6.45
N TYR A 289 10.17 -18.55 -6.65
CA TYR A 289 9.23 -17.87 -7.55
C TYR A 289 9.41 -18.30 -9.01
N SER A 290 10.64 -18.47 -9.48
CA SER A 290 10.92 -18.97 -10.83
C SER A 290 10.38 -20.38 -11.05
N ARG A 291 10.37 -21.23 -10.01
CA ARG A 291 9.71 -22.54 -10.06
C ARG A 291 8.19 -22.38 -10.04
N PHE A 292 7.66 -21.63 -9.07
CA PHE A 292 6.23 -21.35 -8.94
C PHE A 292 5.63 -20.82 -10.24
N SER A 293 6.30 -19.89 -10.93
CA SER A 293 5.80 -19.30 -12.17
C SER A 293 5.65 -20.32 -13.30
N LYS A 294 6.54 -21.32 -13.35
CA LYS A 294 6.42 -22.41 -14.33
C LYS A 294 5.23 -23.30 -14.00
N ASP A 295 5.12 -23.71 -12.75
CA ASP A 295 4.03 -24.56 -12.28
C ASP A 295 2.67 -23.85 -12.43
N TYR A 296 2.59 -22.56 -12.09
CA TYR A 296 1.42 -21.69 -12.27
C TYR A 296 0.98 -21.63 -13.74
N ASN A 297 1.90 -21.34 -14.66
CA ASN A 297 1.55 -21.23 -16.07
C ASN A 297 1.06 -22.56 -16.63
N LEU A 298 1.70 -23.68 -16.26
CA LEU A 298 1.27 -25.01 -16.66
C LEU A 298 -0.14 -25.31 -16.11
N PHE A 299 -0.35 -25.08 -14.82
CA PHE A 299 -1.61 -25.41 -14.14
C PHE A 299 -2.79 -24.56 -14.65
N VAL A 300 -2.63 -23.23 -14.74
CA VAL A 300 -3.72 -22.33 -15.12
C VAL A 300 -4.08 -22.46 -16.60
N SER A 301 -3.12 -22.86 -17.46
CA SER A 301 -3.38 -23.08 -18.89
C SER A 301 -4.12 -24.39 -19.20
N ASP A 302 -4.14 -25.34 -18.25
CA ASP A 302 -4.79 -26.63 -18.45
C ASP A 302 -6.31 -26.51 -18.29
N PRO A 303 -7.11 -26.81 -19.33
CA PRO A 303 -8.57 -26.73 -19.27
C PRO A 303 -9.20 -27.78 -18.36
N VAL A 304 -8.47 -28.83 -17.97
CA VAL A 304 -8.98 -29.90 -17.07
C VAL A 304 -9.07 -29.41 -15.63
N ASN A 305 -8.28 -28.41 -15.24
CA ASN A 305 -8.29 -27.88 -13.88
C ASN A 305 -9.55 -27.03 -13.62
N SER A 306 -10.09 -27.17 -12.40
CA SER A 306 -11.27 -26.41 -11.97
C SER A 306 -11.01 -24.91 -11.91
N GLU A 307 -12.03 -24.08 -12.15
CA GLU A 307 -11.90 -22.63 -12.00
C GLU A 307 -11.57 -22.23 -10.56
N CYS A 308 -12.10 -22.93 -9.57
CA CYS A 308 -11.76 -22.73 -8.16
C CYS A 308 -10.27 -22.96 -7.88
N ASP A 309 -9.68 -24.04 -8.40
CA ASP A 309 -8.24 -24.29 -8.23
C ASP A 309 -7.40 -23.29 -9.01
N LYS A 310 -7.81 -22.91 -10.23
CA LYS A 310 -7.14 -21.84 -10.99
C LYS A 310 -7.17 -20.53 -10.20
N TYR A 311 -8.29 -20.20 -9.56
CA TYR A 311 -8.40 -19.04 -8.68
C TYR A 311 -7.46 -19.14 -7.47
N ALA A 312 -7.37 -20.31 -6.83
CA ALA A 312 -6.40 -20.55 -5.75
C ALA A 312 -4.96 -20.29 -6.20
N TRP A 313 -4.57 -20.72 -7.39
CA TRP A 313 -3.26 -20.42 -7.98
C TRP A 313 -3.04 -18.92 -8.27
N LYS A 314 -4.08 -18.20 -8.73
CA LYS A 314 -4.03 -16.74 -8.91
C LYS A 314 -3.81 -16.05 -7.55
N ILE A 315 -4.56 -16.41 -6.51
CA ILE A 315 -4.38 -15.90 -5.14
C ILE A 315 -2.99 -16.22 -4.61
N ALA A 316 -2.49 -17.45 -4.81
CA ALA A 316 -1.16 -17.86 -4.40
C ALA A 316 -0.05 -17.03 -5.08
N ARG A 317 -0.21 -16.68 -6.36
CA ARG A 317 0.71 -15.79 -7.09
C ARG A 317 0.78 -14.42 -6.43
N HIS A 318 -0.36 -13.81 -6.09
CA HIS A 318 -0.42 -12.53 -5.39
C HIS A 318 0.22 -12.60 -4.01
N TYR A 319 -0.09 -13.65 -3.23
CA TYR A 319 0.53 -13.86 -1.94
C TYR A 319 2.06 -13.97 -2.05
N PHE A 320 2.57 -14.70 -3.05
CA PHE A 320 4.01 -14.82 -3.27
C PHE A 320 4.63 -13.44 -3.52
N LEU A 321 4.08 -12.67 -4.46
CA LEU A 321 4.57 -11.33 -4.81
C LEU A 321 4.52 -10.37 -3.61
N ASN A 322 3.43 -10.40 -2.82
CA ASN A 322 3.29 -9.64 -1.57
C ASN A 322 4.42 -9.96 -0.57
N ASN A 323 4.78 -11.24 -0.44
CA ASN A 323 5.83 -11.67 0.48
C ASN A 323 7.23 -11.30 -0.04
N LEU A 324 7.47 -11.38 -1.36
CA LEU A 324 8.70 -10.85 -1.98
C LEU A 324 8.84 -9.34 -1.71
N LEU A 325 7.77 -8.56 -1.90
CA LEU A 325 7.76 -7.13 -1.65
C LEU A 325 8.05 -6.82 -0.17
N SER A 326 7.48 -7.60 0.75
CA SER A 326 7.75 -7.47 2.18
C SER A 326 9.23 -7.62 2.52
N VAL A 327 9.96 -8.51 1.83
CA VAL A 327 11.40 -8.68 2.03
C VAL A 327 12.18 -7.49 1.48
N HIS A 328 11.87 -7.01 0.27
CA HIS A 328 12.47 -5.78 -0.27
C HIS A 328 12.24 -4.57 0.65
N ALA A 329 11.01 -4.41 1.14
CA ALA A 329 10.64 -3.33 2.05
C ALA A 329 11.33 -3.43 3.43
N SER A 330 11.62 -4.65 3.89
CA SER A 330 12.38 -4.89 5.14
C SER A 330 13.87 -4.57 4.95
N ASN A 331 14.40 -4.81 3.76
CA ASN A 331 15.78 -4.53 3.40
C ASN A 331 16.01 -3.07 2.94
N ASN A 332 14.96 -2.24 2.92
CA ASN A 332 14.95 -0.88 2.35
C ASN A 332 15.45 -0.83 0.89
N ASP A 333 15.13 -1.85 0.11
CA ASP A 333 15.50 -1.94 -1.31
C ASP A 333 14.38 -1.35 -2.18
N LEU A 334 14.43 -0.03 -2.41
CA LEU A 334 13.44 0.67 -3.23
C LEU A 334 13.47 0.23 -4.69
N THR A 335 14.66 0.09 -5.28
CA THR A 335 14.82 -0.30 -6.69
C THR A 335 14.25 -1.69 -6.96
N GLY A 336 14.53 -2.66 -6.07
CA GLY A 336 13.95 -3.99 -6.15
C GLY A 336 12.44 -4.00 -5.95
N ALA A 337 11.93 -3.17 -5.02
CA ALA A 337 10.50 -3.01 -4.81
C ALA A 337 9.79 -2.41 -6.04
N GLU A 338 10.37 -1.39 -6.67
CA GLU A 338 9.83 -0.75 -7.89
C GLU A 338 9.70 -1.75 -9.05
N SER A 339 10.76 -2.52 -9.31
CA SER A 339 10.74 -3.58 -10.32
C SER A 339 9.66 -4.63 -10.04
N LEU A 340 9.43 -4.94 -8.77
CA LEU A 340 8.41 -5.89 -8.35
C LEU A 340 7.00 -5.32 -8.45
N MET A 341 6.79 -4.03 -8.19
CA MET A 341 5.49 -3.37 -8.33
C MET A 341 4.95 -3.45 -9.74
N THR A 342 5.79 -3.25 -10.77
CA THR A 342 5.37 -3.45 -12.17
C THR A 342 4.86 -4.87 -12.42
N ARG A 343 5.50 -5.88 -11.81
CA ARG A 343 5.06 -7.28 -11.93
C ARG A 343 3.75 -7.54 -11.18
N ILE A 344 3.55 -6.87 -10.04
CA ILE A 344 2.31 -6.93 -9.28
C ILE A 344 1.18 -6.30 -10.10
N GLU A 345 1.38 -5.12 -10.67
CA GLU A 345 0.41 -4.43 -11.53
C GLU A 345 -0.04 -5.30 -12.71
N ILE A 346 0.91 -5.90 -13.43
CA ILE A 346 0.61 -6.85 -14.50
C ILE A 346 -0.21 -8.04 -13.97
N SER A 347 0.20 -8.63 -12.84
CA SER A 347 -0.52 -9.75 -12.24
C SER A 347 -1.94 -9.37 -11.81
N GLN A 348 -2.16 -8.17 -11.27
CA GLN A 348 -3.49 -7.69 -10.88
C GLN A 348 -4.37 -7.43 -12.10
N ALA A 349 -3.80 -6.86 -13.17
CA ALA A 349 -4.51 -6.66 -14.43
C ALA A 349 -4.90 -7.99 -15.10
N GLU A 350 -4.01 -8.98 -15.10
CA GLU A 350 -4.26 -10.31 -15.69
C GLU A 350 -5.33 -11.12 -14.93
N THR A 351 -5.36 -10.99 -13.61
CA THR A 351 -6.20 -11.85 -12.74
C THR A 351 -7.48 -11.18 -12.26
N GLY A 352 -7.57 -9.84 -12.32
CA GLY A 352 -8.65 -9.06 -11.74
C GLY A 352 -8.58 -8.89 -10.21
N ILE A 353 -7.65 -9.57 -9.53
CA ILE A 353 -7.52 -9.55 -8.07
C ILE A 353 -6.75 -8.30 -7.64
N LYS A 354 -7.44 -7.30 -7.10
CA LYS A 354 -6.84 -6.01 -6.68
C LYS A 354 -6.46 -6.01 -5.19
N ASN A 355 -5.49 -6.84 -4.83
CA ASN A 355 -5.01 -6.93 -3.45
C ASN A 355 -4.38 -5.60 -2.97
N TYR A 356 -4.84 -5.09 -1.82
CA TYR A 356 -4.37 -3.82 -1.24
C TYR A 356 -2.96 -3.87 -0.64
N PHE A 357 -2.52 -5.03 -0.15
CA PHE A 357 -1.35 -5.18 0.70
C PHE A 357 -0.06 -4.73 0.00
N SER A 358 0.07 -5.02 -1.29
CA SER A 358 1.22 -4.59 -2.10
C SER A 358 1.38 -3.07 -2.10
N TYR A 359 0.33 -2.34 -2.45
CA TYR A 359 0.37 -0.87 -2.45
C TYR A 359 0.58 -0.30 -1.06
N LEU A 360 -0.01 -0.90 -0.01
CA LEU A 360 0.20 -0.44 1.36
C LEU A 360 1.66 -0.58 1.78
N LYS A 361 2.29 -1.74 1.51
CA LYS A 361 3.70 -1.96 1.85
C LYS A 361 4.64 -1.10 1.04
N TYR A 362 4.35 -0.91 -0.25
CA TYR A 362 5.14 -0.04 -1.11
C TYR A 362 5.01 1.43 -0.68
N PHE A 363 3.81 1.90 -0.36
CA PHE A 363 3.56 3.22 0.21
C PHE A 363 4.40 3.44 1.49
N GLN A 364 4.36 2.49 2.43
CA GLN A 364 5.16 2.54 3.66
C GLN A 364 6.68 2.57 3.41
N LEU A 365 7.15 1.98 2.30
CA LEU A 365 8.56 2.09 1.90
C LEU A 365 8.87 3.47 1.33
N LEU A 366 8.02 4.00 0.45
CA LEU A 366 8.18 5.34 -0.13
C LEU A 366 8.19 6.43 0.93
N VAL A 367 7.30 6.36 1.94
CA VAL A 367 7.27 7.30 3.07
C VAL A 367 8.60 7.27 3.84
N ARG A 368 9.14 6.08 4.13
CA ARG A 368 10.44 5.95 4.79
C ARG A 368 11.59 6.53 3.97
N GLU A 369 11.54 6.40 2.65
CA GLU A 369 12.54 7.00 1.76
C GLU A 369 12.40 8.52 1.69
N ALA A 370 11.18 9.05 1.69
CA ALA A 370 10.93 10.48 1.79
C ALA A 370 11.50 11.07 3.10
N GLU A 371 11.24 10.41 4.24
CA GLU A 371 11.81 10.80 5.54
C GLU A 371 13.34 10.88 5.53
N LYS A 372 14.02 9.93 4.87
CA LYS A 372 15.49 9.97 4.71
C LYS A 372 15.94 11.17 3.87
N LEU A 373 15.21 11.49 2.80
CA LEU A 373 15.52 12.62 1.94
C LEU A 373 15.29 13.97 2.64
N PHE A 374 14.32 14.03 3.56
CA PHE A 374 14.04 15.26 4.33
C PHE A 374 15.22 15.71 5.19
N HIS A 375 16.10 14.80 5.58
CA HIS A 375 17.32 15.12 6.30
C HIS A 375 18.46 15.66 5.42
N ASN A 376 18.30 15.70 4.09
CA ASN A 376 19.34 16.12 3.14
C ASN A 376 18.85 17.23 2.19
N TYR A 377 19.12 18.47 2.58
CA TYR A 377 18.60 19.68 1.93
C TYR A 377 19.03 19.86 0.46
N ASP A 378 20.17 19.29 0.06
CA ASP A 378 20.71 19.43 -1.30
C ASP A 378 19.94 18.60 -2.35
N LYS A 379 19.03 17.71 -1.92
CA LYS A 379 18.29 16.77 -2.77
C LYS A 379 16.86 17.20 -3.09
N GLY A 380 16.63 18.50 -3.25
CA GLY A 380 15.28 19.04 -3.42
C GLY A 380 14.46 18.42 -4.56
N GLN A 381 15.08 18.08 -5.70
CA GLN A 381 14.38 17.44 -6.82
C GLN A 381 13.94 16.01 -6.50
N ASP A 382 14.76 15.27 -5.74
CA ASP A 382 14.44 13.90 -5.31
C ASP A 382 13.24 13.89 -4.34
N ILE A 383 13.10 14.93 -3.53
CA ILE A 383 11.95 15.12 -2.61
C ILE A 383 10.64 15.29 -3.40
N TYR A 384 10.62 16.10 -4.45
CA TYR A 384 9.42 16.25 -5.28
C TYR A 384 9.03 14.93 -5.96
N LEU A 385 10.01 14.23 -6.52
CA LEU A 385 9.78 12.96 -7.22
C LEU A 385 9.26 11.86 -6.28
N ILE A 386 9.81 11.75 -5.06
CA ILE A 386 9.33 10.72 -4.12
C ILE A 386 7.91 11.02 -3.64
N ILE A 387 7.56 12.29 -3.42
CA ILE A 387 6.21 12.67 -2.97
C ILE A 387 5.18 12.44 -4.08
N GLU A 388 5.53 12.71 -5.34
CA GLU A 388 4.70 12.34 -6.49
C GLU A 388 4.45 10.82 -6.56
N LYS A 389 5.50 10.01 -6.34
CA LYS A 389 5.34 8.54 -6.23
C LYS A 389 4.42 8.14 -5.08
N ILE A 390 4.52 8.79 -3.93
CA ILE A 390 3.63 8.57 -2.77
C ILE A 390 2.17 8.87 -3.15
N ARG A 391 1.89 9.99 -3.81
CA ARG A 391 0.54 10.35 -4.29
C ARG A 391 -0.04 9.29 -5.24
N ASN A 392 0.73 8.92 -6.26
CA ASN A 392 0.29 7.93 -7.25
C ASN A 392 0.02 6.57 -6.59
N CYS A 393 0.92 6.13 -5.70
CA CYS A 393 0.76 4.89 -4.95
C CYS A 393 -0.49 4.93 -4.05
N TYR A 394 -0.77 6.05 -3.38
CA TYR A 394 -1.96 6.20 -2.53
C TYR A 394 -3.27 6.13 -3.32
N SER A 395 -3.31 6.69 -4.54
CA SER A 395 -4.49 6.58 -5.41
C SER A 395 -4.83 5.12 -5.70
N HIS A 396 -3.84 4.32 -6.08
CA HIS A 396 -4.04 2.88 -6.31
C HIS A 396 -4.34 2.11 -5.02
N LEU A 397 -3.71 2.48 -3.90
CA LEU A 397 -4.01 1.90 -2.60
C LEU A 397 -5.49 2.07 -2.26
N LYS A 398 -6.07 3.25 -2.47
CA LYS A 398 -7.49 3.54 -2.22
C LYS A 398 -8.42 2.63 -3.04
N GLU A 399 -8.15 2.50 -4.33
CA GLU A 399 -8.93 1.61 -5.21
C GLU A 399 -8.84 0.15 -4.77
N ASN A 400 -7.64 -0.31 -4.43
CA ASN A 400 -7.41 -1.70 -4.02
C ASN A 400 -7.98 -2.02 -2.63
N VAL A 401 -7.94 -1.08 -1.69
CA VAL A 401 -8.61 -1.23 -0.38
C VAL A 401 -10.12 -1.35 -0.60
N SER A 402 -10.70 -0.49 -1.43
CA SER A 402 -12.13 -0.57 -1.77
C SER A 402 -12.47 -1.93 -2.39
N TRP A 403 -11.74 -2.36 -3.41
CA TRP A 403 -11.96 -3.67 -4.04
C TRP A 403 -11.81 -4.82 -3.03
N SER A 404 -10.76 -4.79 -2.21
CA SER A 404 -10.51 -5.82 -1.20
C SER A 404 -11.61 -5.85 -0.14
N HIS A 405 -12.19 -4.72 0.22
CA HIS A 405 -13.29 -4.64 1.17
C HIS A 405 -14.60 -5.20 0.60
N PHE A 406 -14.82 -5.13 -0.71
CA PHE A 406 -16.02 -5.70 -1.34
C PHE A 406 -15.88 -7.19 -1.67
N ASN A 407 -14.68 -7.63 -2.06
CA ASN A 407 -14.45 -8.99 -2.57
C ASN A 407 -13.82 -9.93 -1.54
N PHE A 408 -13.47 -9.44 -0.35
CA PHE A 408 -13.00 -10.23 0.79
C PHE A 408 -12.04 -11.40 0.47
N PRO A 409 -11.00 -11.19 -0.35
CA PRO A 409 -10.13 -12.28 -0.76
C PRO A 409 -9.45 -12.91 0.46
N LEU A 410 -9.40 -14.24 0.51
CA LEU A 410 -8.48 -14.93 1.41
C LEU A 410 -7.04 -14.50 1.10
N PRO A 411 -6.18 -14.34 2.12
CA PRO A 411 -4.81 -13.92 1.89
C PRO A 411 -3.99 -15.00 1.15
N PHE A 412 -4.41 -16.26 1.28
CA PHE A 412 -3.90 -17.40 0.53
C PHE A 412 -5.03 -18.43 0.39
N GLN A 413 -5.00 -19.24 -0.67
CA GLN A 413 -5.97 -20.32 -0.89
C GLN A 413 -5.24 -21.55 -1.42
N LEU A 414 -5.64 -22.72 -0.93
CA LEU A 414 -5.11 -24.01 -1.38
C LEU A 414 -5.97 -24.58 -2.52
N GLU A 415 -5.44 -25.56 -3.22
CA GLU A 415 -6.25 -26.39 -4.12
C GLU A 415 -7.31 -27.13 -3.30
N THR A 416 -8.49 -27.34 -3.88
CA THR A 416 -9.65 -27.98 -3.25
C THR A 416 -9.30 -29.33 -2.62
N LYS A 417 -8.47 -30.15 -3.28
CA LYS A 417 -7.98 -31.44 -2.76
C LYS A 417 -7.13 -31.31 -1.49
N GLU A 418 -6.47 -30.18 -1.29
CA GLU A 418 -5.64 -29.91 -0.10
C GLU A 418 -6.48 -29.32 1.05
N CYS A 419 -7.74 -28.94 0.77
CA CYS A 419 -8.73 -28.51 1.74
C CYS A 419 -9.57 -29.67 2.32
N VAL A 420 -9.20 -30.93 2.00
CA VAL A 420 -9.83 -32.14 2.52
C VAL A 420 -8.95 -32.77 3.62
N ASP A 421 -9.59 -33.25 4.68
CA ASP A 421 -9.02 -34.19 5.63
C ASP A 421 -9.63 -35.57 5.39
N ASP A 422 -8.77 -36.55 5.06
CA ASP A 422 -9.11 -37.96 4.79
C ASP A 422 -8.63 -38.89 5.92
N THR A 423 -8.26 -38.34 7.08
CA THR A 423 -7.73 -39.14 8.18
C THR A 423 -8.85 -39.87 8.95
N ASP A 424 -8.53 -41.06 9.48
CA ASP A 424 -9.43 -41.86 10.35
C ASP A 424 -10.83 -42.17 9.78
N HIS A 425 -10.94 -42.42 8.47
CA HIS A 425 -12.21 -42.67 7.75
C HIS A 425 -13.19 -41.49 7.71
N GLN A 426 -12.69 -40.29 7.95
CA GLN A 426 -13.48 -39.06 7.89
C GLN A 426 -13.03 -38.28 6.66
N HIS A 427 -13.98 -37.91 5.80
CA HIS A 427 -13.74 -37.10 4.61
C HIS A 427 -14.41 -35.75 4.81
N VAL A 428 -13.71 -34.79 5.43
CA VAL A 428 -14.26 -33.47 5.73
C VAL A 428 -13.52 -32.37 4.97
N PHE A 429 -14.28 -31.38 4.52
CA PHE A 429 -13.82 -30.26 3.72
C PHE A 429 -13.93 -28.94 4.49
N LEU A 430 -12.84 -28.19 4.45
CA LEU A 430 -12.76 -26.84 5.00
C LEU A 430 -12.10 -25.92 3.99
N TYR A 431 -12.89 -25.05 3.36
CA TYR A 431 -12.43 -24.18 2.27
C TYR A 431 -11.32 -23.24 2.74
N SER A 432 -11.50 -22.61 3.90
CA SER A 432 -10.50 -21.73 4.50
C SER A 432 -9.31 -22.49 5.10
N SER A 433 -9.36 -23.83 5.17
CA SER A 433 -8.31 -24.71 5.69
C SER A 433 -7.67 -24.16 6.99
N TYR A 434 -6.35 -24.06 7.06
CA TYR A 434 -5.61 -23.42 8.17
C TYR A 434 -5.28 -21.93 7.91
N ILE A 435 -5.79 -21.34 6.82
CA ILE A 435 -5.52 -19.93 6.48
C ILE A 435 -6.36 -19.02 7.36
N LEU A 436 -5.70 -18.08 8.04
CA LEU A 436 -6.37 -17.07 8.85
C LEU A 436 -6.93 -15.96 7.96
N PRO A 437 -8.16 -15.49 8.23
CA PRO A 437 -8.78 -14.41 7.46
C PRO A 437 -8.14 -13.04 7.73
N ILE A 438 -8.46 -12.05 6.88
CA ILE A 438 -7.95 -10.67 7.00
C ILE A 438 -8.78 -9.88 8.02
N HIS A 439 -8.12 -9.18 8.95
CA HIS A 439 -8.77 -8.27 9.89
C HIS A 439 -8.99 -6.88 9.27
N TYR A 440 -10.11 -6.68 8.56
CA TYR A 440 -10.38 -5.43 7.82
C TYR A 440 -10.48 -4.18 8.70
N VAL A 441 -10.81 -4.29 9.99
CA VAL A 441 -10.73 -3.16 10.93
C VAL A 441 -9.29 -2.65 11.08
N SER A 442 -8.31 -3.56 11.15
CA SER A 442 -6.90 -3.16 11.16
C SER A 442 -6.48 -2.55 9.82
N VAL A 443 -6.99 -3.07 8.70
CA VAL A 443 -6.69 -2.54 7.36
C VAL A 443 -7.18 -1.11 7.23
N GLU A 444 -8.39 -0.82 7.70
CA GLU A 444 -8.96 0.53 7.70
C GLU A 444 -8.10 1.50 8.53
N ASN A 445 -7.66 1.08 9.71
CA ASN A 445 -6.75 1.88 10.54
C ASN A 445 -5.41 2.15 9.84
N GLU A 446 -4.82 1.15 9.18
CA GLU A 446 -3.59 1.32 8.41
C GLU A 446 -3.78 2.23 7.19
N PHE A 447 -4.93 2.15 6.53
CA PHE A 447 -5.29 3.00 5.40
C PHE A 447 -5.49 4.47 5.82
N GLN A 448 -6.17 4.72 6.94
CA GLN A 448 -6.31 6.05 7.51
C GLN A 448 -4.95 6.64 7.91
N LYS A 449 -4.07 5.82 8.49
CA LYS A 449 -2.70 6.24 8.79
C LYS A 449 -1.95 6.63 7.50
N ALA A 450 -2.05 5.83 6.44
CA ALA A 450 -1.44 6.17 5.15
C ALA A 450 -1.97 7.50 4.59
N GLY A 451 -3.26 7.79 4.76
CA GLY A 451 -3.84 9.09 4.38
C GLY A 451 -3.23 10.26 5.16
N ASN A 452 -3.02 10.11 6.48
CA ASN A 452 -2.36 11.11 7.30
C ASN A 452 -0.88 11.31 6.90
N ASP A 453 -0.18 10.21 6.60
CA ASP A 453 1.21 10.25 6.14
C ASP A 453 1.33 10.96 4.79
N LEU A 454 0.39 10.76 3.86
CA LEU A 454 0.32 11.51 2.60
C LEU A 454 0.21 13.02 2.87
N ILE A 455 -0.77 13.44 3.69
CA ILE A 455 -0.99 14.85 4.02
C ILE A 455 0.27 15.47 4.65
N PHE A 456 0.96 14.73 5.53
CA PHE A 456 2.21 15.18 6.13
C PHE A 456 3.29 15.42 5.07
N ASN A 457 3.50 14.47 4.17
CA ASN A 457 4.49 14.58 3.10
C ASN A 457 4.18 15.75 2.15
N GLU A 458 2.93 15.96 1.77
CA GLU A 458 2.52 17.10 0.92
C GLU A 458 2.75 18.45 1.60
N ARG A 459 2.49 18.54 2.91
CA ARG A 459 2.82 19.75 3.69
C ARG A 459 4.33 19.97 3.73
N PHE A 460 5.11 18.92 3.91
CA PHE A 460 6.56 19.01 3.91
C PHE A 460 7.09 19.54 2.56
N GLU A 461 6.56 19.07 1.43
CA GLU A 461 6.88 19.61 0.10
C GLU A 461 6.72 21.14 0.05
N SER A 462 5.58 21.64 0.55
CA SER A 462 5.29 23.07 0.55
C SER A 462 6.26 23.87 1.45
N TYR A 463 6.64 23.33 2.61
CA TYR A 463 7.63 23.94 3.48
C TYR A 463 9.02 23.94 2.86
N PHE A 464 9.40 22.84 2.21
CA PHE A 464 10.67 22.72 1.51
C PHE A 464 10.76 23.74 0.37
N ALA A 465 9.69 23.92 -0.40
CA ALA A 465 9.60 24.94 -1.44
C ALA A 465 9.80 26.36 -0.87
N ALA A 466 9.16 26.67 0.26
CA ALA A 466 9.32 27.96 0.95
C ALA A 466 10.74 28.18 1.49
N LEU A 467 11.34 27.16 2.12
CA LEU A 467 12.72 27.22 2.61
C LEU A 467 13.73 27.42 1.47
N LYS A 468 13.53 26.73 0.34
CA LYS A 468 14.38 26.90 -0.85
C LYS A 468 14.34 28.33 -1.38
N LYS A 469 13.17 28.96 -1.37
CA LYS A 469 13.03 30.38 -1.72
C LYS A 469 13.82 31.28 -0.76
N VAL A 470 13.63 31.11 0.55
CA VAL A 470 14.35 31.89 1.58
C VAL A 470 15.87 31.72 1.47
N TYR A 471 16.34 30.50 1.19
CA TYR A 471 17.76 30.24 0.99
C TYR A 471 18.32 30.97 -0.24
N ASN A 472 17.61 30.92 -1.37
CA ASN A 472 18.00 31.61 -2.59
C ASN A 472 18.03 33.13 -2.38
N ASP A 473 17.01 33.68 -1.72
CA ASP A 473 16.94 35.11 -1.37
C ASP A 473 18.12 35.50 -0.45
N SER A 474 18.47 34.65 0.53
CA SER A 474 19.62 34.86 1.42
C SER A 474 20.97 34.86 0.69
N GLU A 475 21.18 33.94 -0.27
CA GLU A 475 22.39 33.93 -1.10
C GLU A 475 22.46 35.14 -2.03
N GLU A 476 21.32 35.64 -2.54
CA GLU A 476 21.27 36.88 -3.30
C GLU A 476 21.65 38.10 -2.44
N ILE A 477 21.05 38.23 -1.26
CA ILE A 477 21.37 39.29 -0.28
C ILE A 477 22.86 39.25 0.08
N LYS A 478 23.42 38.07 0.32
CA LYS A 478 24.85 37.90 0.65
C LYS A 478 25.76 38.36 -0.50
N LYS A 479 25.39 38.11 -1.75
CA LYS A 479 26.12 38.62 -2.92
C LYS A 479 26.02 40.15 -3.02
N GLU A 480 24.85 40.71 -2.72
CA GLU A 480 24.64 42.15 -2.70
C GLU A 480 25.46 42.83 -1.60
N VAL A 481 25.45 42.28 -0.38
CA VAL A 481 26.27 42.76 0.76
C VAL A 481 27.75 42.74 0.41
N LYS A 482 28.28 41.63 -0.12
CA LYS A 482 29.69 41.57 -0.57
C LYS A 482 30.03 42.62 -1.62
N ARG A 483 29.08 42.93 -2.53
CA ARG A 483 29.26 43.98 -3.54
C ARG A 483 29.28 45.37 -2.89
N ASN A 484 28.42 45.62 -1.92
CA ASN A 484 28.36 46.88 -1.19
C ASN A 484 29.56 47.10 -0.27
N ASP A 485 30.04 46.06 0.42
CA ASP A 485 31.25 46.10 1.25
C ASP A 485 32.47 46.45 0.39
N ARG A 486 32.60 45.81 -0.78
CA ARG A 486 33.67 46.13 -1.74
C ARG A 486 33.63 47.60 -2.17
N LYS A 487 32.46 48.12 -2.56
CA LYS A 487 32.29 49.54 -2.93
C LYS A 487 32.63 50.49 -1.77
N SER A 488 32.28 50.10 -0.55
CA SER A 488 32.56 50.89 0.66
C SER A 488 34.06 50.91 0.97
N MET A 489 34.74 49.76 0.84
CA MET A 489 36.21 49.68 0.97
C MET A 489 36.94 50.51 -0.09
N GLU A 490 36.48 50.46 -1.34
CA GLU A 490 37.01 51.28 -2.43
C GLU A 490 36.87 52.78 -2.09
N THR A 491 35.69 53.20 -1.60
CA THR A 491 35.42 54.59 -1.18
C THR A 491 36.29 55.02 0.01
N LEU A 492 36.43 54.17 1.04
CA LEU A 492 37.25 54.46 2.22
C LEU A 492 38.73 54.59 1.85
N THR A 493 39.22 53.75 0.94
CA THR A 493 40.61 53.81 0.45
C THR A 493 40.89 55.13 -0.26
N ILE A 494 39.96 55.59 -1.10
CA ILE A 494 40.05 56.90 -1.76
C ILE A 494 40.06 58.02 -0.73
N PHE A 495 39.15 57.99 0.25
CA PHE A 495 39.08 59.02 1.29
C PHE A 495 40.36 59.09 2.13
N THR A 496 40.91 57.93 2.49
CA THR A 496 42.17 57.81 3.23
C THR A 496 43.35 58.35 2.44
N ALA A 497 43.41 58.07 1.13
CA ALA A 497 44.45 58.62 0.25
C ALA A 497 44.36 60.15 0.18
N VAL A 498 43.15 60.72 0.07
CA VAL A 498 42.93 62.18 0.04
C VAL A 498 43.36 62.83 1.36
N ILE A 499 42.96 62.28 2.51
CA ILE A 499 43.37 62.81 3.82
C ILE A 499 44.88 62.73 4.01
N SER A 500 45.48 61.57 3.71
CA SER A 500 46.94 61.37 3.84
C SER A 500 47.71 62.39 2.99
N PHE A 501 47.20 62.69 1.79
CA PHE A 501 47.76 63.71 0.92
C PHE A 501 47.61 65.12 1.49
N LEU A 502 46.44 65.49 2.02
CA LEU A 502 46.19 66.78 2.66
C LEU A 502 47.12 67.01 3.88
N ILE A 503 47.31 65.99 4.70
CA ILE A 503 48.23 66.05 5.86
C ILE A 503 49.67 66.24 5.38
N GLY A 504 50.10 65.48 4.37
CA GLY A 504 51.43 65.63 3.77
C GLY A 504 51.67 67.04 3.22
N ASN A 505 50.66 67.62 2.56
CA ASN A 505 50.72 69.01 2.10
C ASN A 505 50.89 70.00 3.25
N GLY A 506 50.09 69.89 4.32
CA GLY A 506 50.21 70.77 5.48
C GLY A 506 51.64 70.80 6.04
N TYR A 507 52.31 69.63 6.07
CA TYR A 507 53.70 69.50 6.51
C TYR A 507 54.71 70.17 5.56
N ILE A 508 54.57 69.97 4.24
CA ILE A 508 55.47 70.55 3.22
C ILE A 508 55.35 72.07 3.18
N PHE A 509 54.12 72.59 3.25
CA PHE A 509 53.84 74.02 3.14
C PHE A 509 54.11 74.78 4.45
N GLY A 510 54.04 74.12 5.62
CA GLY A 510 54.34 74.75 6.91
C GLY A 510 55.78 75.24 7.07
N ASN A 511 56.71 74.76 6.24
CA ASN A 511 58.14 75.10 6.31
C ASN A 511 58.62 76.09 5.24
N ILE A 512 57.74 76.60 4.38
CA ILE A 512 58.10 77.52 3.29
C ILE A 512 57.79 78.97 3.72
N SER A 513 58.83 79.73 4.06
CA SER A 513 58.72 81.12 4.54
C SER A 513 58.68 82.18 3.43
N ASN A 514 58.80 81.79 2.16
CA ASN A 514 58.80 82.72 1.02
C ASN A 514 57.46 82.69 0.26
N ASN A 515 56.66 83.75 0.43
CA ASN A 515 55.32 83.88 -0.17
C ASN A 515 55.30 83.78 -1.71
N ALA A 516 56.40 84.12 -2.39
CA ALA A 516 56.47 84.11 -3.85
C ALA A 516 56.44 82.68 -4.46
N TYR A 517 56.92 81.68 -3.73
CA TYR A 517 56.92 80.27 -4.16
C TYR A 517 55.81 79.45 -3.49
N PHE A 518 55.33 79.92 -2.34
CA PHE A 518 54.25 79.27 -1.59
C PHE A 518 52.94 79.22 -2.38
N LEU A 519 52.50 80.35 -2.94
CA LEU A 519 51.20 80.45 -3.60
C LEU A 519 51.09 79.57 -4.86
N PRO A 520 52.06 79.58 -5.80
CA PRO A 520 52.00 78.76 -7.01
C PRO A 520 52.11 77.26 -6.71
N LEU A 521 52.96 76.90 -5.73
CA LEU A 521 53.15 75.52 -5.33
C LEU A 521 51.89 74.97 -4.62
N SER A 522 51.27 75.76 -3.74
CA SER A 522 50.02 75.40 -3.06
C SER A 522 48.85 75.24 -4.05
N LEU A 523 48.73 76.14 -5.04
CA LEU A 523 47.72 76.04 -6.10
C LEU A 523 47.92 74.79 -6.97
N THR A 524 49.16 74.49 -7.36
CA THR A 524 49.48 73.29 -8.16
C THR A 524 49.15 72.02 -7.40
N PHE A 525 49.46 71.96 -6.10
CA PHE A 525 49.12 70.82 -5.25
C PHE A 525 47.62 70.67 -5.03
N ASN A 526 46.88 71.75 -4.74
CA ASN A 526 45.42 71.72 -4.58
C ASN A 526 44.71 71.31 -5.89
N PHE A 527 45.20 71.78 -7.04
CA PHE A 527 44.70 71.33 -8.33
C PHE A 527 44.99 69.84 -8.57
N GLY A 528 46.17 69.36 -8.16
CA GLY A 528 46.51 67.93 -8.19
C GLY A 528 45.56 67.07 -7.36
N ILE A 529 45.15 67.52 -6.17
CA ILE A 529 44.12 66.86 -5.35
C ILE A 529 42.77 66.87 -6.06
N GLY A 530 42.36 68.03 -6.56
CA GLY A 530 41.10 68.17 -7.29
C GLY A 530 41.03 67.21 -8.48
N LEU A 531 42.13 67.10 -9.22
CA LEU A 531 42.27 66.14 -10.32
C LEU A 531 42.23 64.69 -9.82
N PHE A 532 42.91 64.36 -8.73
CA PHE A 532 42.91 63.01 -8.15
C PHE A 532 41.51 62.58 -7.65
N VAL A 533 40.81 63.45 -6.91
CA VAL A 533 39.44 63.20 -6.45
C VAL A 533 38.49 63.07 -7.62
N LEU A 534 38.64 63.93 -8.64
CA LEU A 534 37.85 63.85 -9.86
C LEU A 534 38.09 62.53 -10.60
N LEU A 535 39.36 62.13 -10.82
CA LEU A 535 39.71 60.86 -11.44
C LEU A 535 39.12 59.67 -10.67
N MET A 536 39.19 59.68 -9.35
CA MET A 536 38.61 58.63 -8.49
C MET A 536 37.08 58.60 -8.54
N TYR A 537 36.41 59.76 -8.50
CA TYR A 537 34.95 59.86 -8.67
C TYR A 537 34.49 59.25 -9.99
N LEU A 538 35.29 59.45 -11.04
CA LEU A 538 34.97 58.97 -12.36
C LEU A 538 35.31 57.48 -12.59
N ILE A 539 36.28 56.93 -11.86
CA ILE A 539 36.57 55.49 -11.83
C ILE A 539 35.46 54.73 -11.09
N ASN A 540 34.92 55.30 -10.01
CA ASN A 540 33.95 54.61 -9.14
C ASN A 540 32.50 54.69 -9.61
N ASN A 541 32.13 55.67 -10.43
CA ASN A 541 30.78 55.72 -10.99
C ASN A 541 30.71 54.86 -12.27
N ASP A 542 29.84 53.86 -12.26
CA ASP A 542 29.47 53.02 -13.42
C ASP A 542 28.76 53.87 -14.50
N PHE A 543 29.50 54.74 -15.19
CA PHE A 543 28.96 55.50 -16.30
C PHE A 543 28.77 54.57 -17.50
N GLN A 544 27.53 54.48 -17.97
CA GLN A 544 27.13 53.58 -19.06
C GLN A 544 28.08 53.68 -20.27
N ILE A 545 28.46 52.50 -20.78
CA ILE A 545 29.50 52.21 -21.77
C ILE A 545 29.48 53.16 -23.00
N LYS A 546 28.32 53.70 -23.39
CA LYS A 546 28.15 54.60 -24.53
C LYS A 546 28.80 55.99 -24.38
N LYS A 547 29.07 56.48 -23.15
CA LYS A 547 29.70 57.80 -22.91
C LYS A 547 31.22 57.75 -22.69
N ARG A 548 31.82 56.55 -22.74
CA ARG A 548 33.23 56.30 -22.42
C ARG A 548 34.23 57.05 -23.32
N LYS A 549 33.89 57.32 -24.59
CA LYS A 549 34.79 58.04 -25.53
C LYS A 549 34.92 59.54 -25.19
N TYR A 550 33.81 60.23 -24.93
CA TYR A 550 33.82 61.65 -24.53
C TYR A 550 34.50 61.85 -23.17
N TYR A 551 34.41 60.84 -22.31
CA TYR A 551 35.03 60.81 -21.01
C TYR A 551 36.58 60.81 -21.07
N HIS A 552 37.17 59.93 -21.89
CA HIS A 552 38.63 59.91 -22.08
C HIS A 552 39.17 61.23 -22.67
N ILE A 553 38.38 61.89 -23.52
CA ILE A 553 38.72 63.20 -24.08
C ILE A 553 38.69 64.29 -23.00
N ALA A 554 37.65 64.32 -22.14
CA ALA A 554 37.55 65.30 -21.06
C ALA A 554 38.68 65.16 -20.02
N VAL A 555 39.04 63.92 -19.65
CA VAL A 555 40.19 63.65 -18.77
C VAL A 555 41.51 64.07 -19.43
N GLY A 556 41.68 63.78 -20.72
CA GLY A 556 42.86 64.21 -21.48
C GLY A 556 43.01 65.74 -21.50
N ILE A 557 41.90 66.48 -21.65
CA ILE A 557 41.89 67.95 -21.60
C ILE A 557 42.26 68.46 -20.20
N LEU A 558 41.74 67.86 -19.13
CA LEU A 558 42.06 68.24 -17.75
C LEU A 558 43.53 68.00 -17.39
N ILE A 559 44.10 66.88 -17.84
CA ILE A 559 45.53 66.58 -17.65
C ILE A 559 46.39 67.57 -18.46
N ALA A 560 46.00 67.88 -19.70
CA ALA A 560 46.70 68.87 -20.51
C ALA A 560 46.66 70.27 -19.88
N LEU A 561 45.51 70.67 -19.31
CA LEU A 561 45.37 71.90 -18.54
C LEU A 561 46.27 71.90 -17.29
N PHE A 562 46.35 70.79 -16.56
CA PHE A 562 47.24 70.66 -15.41
C PHE A 562 48.72 70.84 -15.78
N ILE A 563 49.17 70.17 -16.86
CA ILE A 563 50.55 70.29 -17.35
C ILE A 563 50.83 71.72 -17.82
N SER A 564 49.87 72.37 -18.49
CA SER A 564 50.01 73.76 -18.93
C SER A 564 50.08 74.75 -17.76
N ALA A 565 49.27 74.57 -16.71
CA ALA A 565 49.31 75.39 -15.51
C ALA A 565 50.63 75.19 -14.74
N SER A 566 51.07 73.93 -14.60
CA SER A 566 52.33 73.58 -13.92
C SER A 566 53.54 74.17 -14.63
N THR A 567 53.57 74.17 -15.97
CA THR A 567 54.67 74.77 -16.75
C THR A 567 54.63 76.30 -16.74
N PHE A 568 53.45 76.92 -16.73
CA PHE A 568 53.30 78.38 -16.66
C PHE A 568 53.84 78.98 -15.35
N PHE A 569 53.75 78.24 -14.24
CA PHE A 569 54.26 78.70 -12.93
C PHE A 569 55.76 78.39 -12.68
N ILE A 570 56.39 77.51 -13.48
CA ILE A 570 57.80 77.10 -13.30
C ILE A 570 58.78 77.94 -14.16
N ILE A 571 58.32 78.70 -15.15
CA ILE A 571 59.20 79.53 -15.98
C ILE A 571 59.64 80.79 -15.19
N PRO A 572 60.94 80.97 -14.87
CA PRO A 572 61.41 82.19 -14.26
C PRO A 572 61.38 83.31 -15.31
N LYS A 573 60.65 84.41 -15.02
CA LYS A 573 60.73 85.63 -15.85
C LYS A 573 62.15 86.21 -15.76
N GLN A 574 62.96 86.00 -16.79
CA GLN A 574 64.16 86.80 -17.03
C GLN A 574 63.74 88.20 -17.53
N THR A 575 64.10 89.24 -16.79
CA THR A 575 64.09 90.63 -17.30
C THR A 575 65.50 91.05 -17.68
N PRO A 576 65.78 91.43 -18.94
CA PRO A 576 67.07 92.02 -19.32
C PRO A 576 67.12 93.53 -19.02
N ALA A 577 68.34 94.00 -18.81
CA ALA A 577 68.75 95.26 -18.21
C ALA A 577 68.42 96.54 -19.01
N ASN A 578 68.43 97.69 -18.33
CA ASN A 578 69.00 98.91 -18.93
C ASN A 578 69.63 99.87 -17.89
N SER A 579 70.79 100.35 -18.30
CA SER A 579 71.81 101.15 -17.62
C SER A 579 71.45 102.61 -17.40
N GLY A 580 72.04 103.24 -16.38
CA GLY A 580 72.22 104.70 -16.41
C GLY A 580 72.68 105.33 -15.09
N LYS A 581 74.00 105.54 -14.97
CA LYS A 581 74.64 106.66 -14.24
C LYS A 581 74.33 106.81 -12.74
N ASN A 582 75.27 106.34 -11.92
CA ASN A 582 75.83 107.08 -10.78
C ASN A 582 77.02 106.30 -10.22
N SER A 583 78.12 106.28 -10.97
CA SER A 583 79.44 106.01 -10.42
C SER A 583 79.97 107.29 -9.74
N ILE A 584 80.91 107.09 -8.80
CA ILE A 584 81.90 108.09 -8.30
C ILE A 584 81.65 108.68 -6.88
N GLY A 585 80.50 108.46 -6.22
CA GLY A 585 80.23 109.06 -4.90
C GLY A 585 80.68 108.30 -3.63
N GLN A 586 80.98 106.99 -3.70
CA GLN A 586 81.10 106.15 -2.48
C GLN A 586 82.45 105.45 -2.27
N ILE A 587 83.40 105.58 -3.19
CA ILE A 587 84.72 104.91 -3.07
C ILE A 587 85.79 105.85 -2.48
N GLU A 588 85.56 107.16 -2.39
CA GLU A 588 86.45 108.10 -1.68
C GLU A 588 86.19 108.23 -0.16
N LYS A 589 85.06 107.71 0.33
CA LYS A 589 84.70 107.80 1.77
C LYS A 589 85.24 106.66 2.63
N ILE A 590 85.79 105.61 2.02
CA ILE A 590 86.38 104.44 2.72
C ILE A 590 87.92 104.53 2.79
N LYS A 591 88.57 105.40 1.99
CA LYS A 591 90.01 105.67 2.06
C LYS A 591 90.42 106.81 3.02
N ARG A 592 89.48 107.54 3.62
CA ARG A 592 89.74 108.60 4.63
C ARG A 592 89.46 108.20 6.08
N ILE A 593 88.99 106.98 6.34
CA ILE A 593 88.74 106.46 7.70
C ILE A 593 89.91 105.60 8.20
N SER A 594 90.86 105.20 7.33
CA SER A 594 92.05 104.43 7.73
C SER A 594 93.31 105.28 8.02
N SER A 595 93.19 106.60 8.20
CA SER A 595 94.33 107.49 8.50
C SER A 595 94.08 108.53 9.61
N SER A 596 93.10 108.32 10.50
CA SER A 596 92.85 109.22 11.63
C SER A 596 92.43 108.53 12.95
N VAL A 597 92.93 107.32 13.23
CA VAL A 597 92.99 106.76 14.60
C VAL A 597 94.33 106.04 14.79
N GLN A 598 95.40 106.83 14.78
CA GLN A 598 96.66 106.55 15.46
C GLN A 598 96.97 107.78 16.33
N LYS A 599 96.44 107.74 17.57
CA LYS A 599 96.99 108.38 18.76
C LYS A 599 96.33 107.76 19.98
#